data_AF-A0A2N2Z572-F1
#
_entry.id   AF-A0A2N2Z572-F1
#
_cell.length_a   1.000
_cell.length_b   1.000
_cell.length_c   1.000
_cell.angle_alpha   90.00
_cell.angle_beta   90.00
_cell.angle_gamma   90.00
#
_symmetry.space_group_name_H-M   'P 1'
#
loop_
_entity.id
_entity.type
_entity.pdbx_description
1 polymer ?
#
loop_
_entity_poly.entity_id
_entity_poly.type
_entity_poly.pdbx_seq_one_letter_code
_entity_poly.pdbx_strand_id
1 'polypeptide(L)'
;MKNSRLWVIFTVLVVLSFAVLGFYGVEIFRKAPPIPDKVVTDTGELLFTGQDIRDGQNVWQSIGGQEVGTVWGHGAYLAPDWSADWLHKEAVYILEKYARTDFNTTFDSLGTEQQAALKSRLQSELRKNTYDPATGTLVISSLRAEAYREISAFYKGLFMNDPAQDHLREAYSIPANSVKEDGRMSMMNSFFFWATWACVTNRPGDDITYTNNWPPEELVANRPSGALSLWTGFSVILLLVGISLLTYYYATRKGDHLEVSKLPKRDPLLGMEPTPSMRATLKYFWIVTALILVQVAFGVVTAHYGVEGNVLYGFDLSGILPYSISRTWHLQLAIFWIATSWLATGLYIAPAVSGREPKYQAPGVNFLFIALLIIVVGSMAGEWMGVMQKLGLAENFWFGHQGYEYVELGRFWQAFLFVGLLIWLVLMVRGLAPALRKKDENRQLLTLFVISAIAIAAFYGAGLMWGQQTHLSIAEYWRWWVVHLWVE
;
A
#
# COMPACT_ATOMS: atom_id res chain seq x y z
N MET A 1 25.46 34.32 -9.72
CA MET A 1 24.20 33.86 -9.09
C MET A 1 24.52 33.36 -7.69
N LYS A 2 24.13 34.09 -6.63
CA LYS A 2 24.56 33.86 -5.23
C LYS A 2 24.29 32.43 -4.70
N ASN A 3 23.36 31.69 -5.31
CA ASN A 3 22.97 30.32 -4.90
C ASN A 3 23.23 29.22 -5.97
N SER A 4 24.05 29.48 -7.00
CA SER A 4 24.27 28.51 -8.09
C SER A 4 24.77 27.14 -7.60
N ARG A 5 25.62 27.14 -6.56
CA ARG A 5 26.17 25.91 -5.99
C ARG A 5 25.09 25.04 -5.34
N LEU A 6 24.11 25.66 -4.65
CA LEU A 6 23.02 24.93 -4.00
C LEU A 6 22.10 24.27 -5.03
N TRP A 7 21.82 24.95 -6.15
CA TRP A 7 21.04 24.37 -7.25
C TRP A 7 21.74 23.19 -7.92
N VAL A 8 23.07 23.26 -8.08
CA VAL A 8 23.86 22.12 -8.58
C VAL A 8 23.79 20.94 -7.61
N ILE A 9 24.02 21.18 -6.31
CA ILE A 9 23.93 20.13 -5.28
C ILE A 9 22.53 19.49 -5.28
N PHE A 10 21.47 20.30 -5.26
CA PHE A 10 20.10 19.83 -5.33
C PHE A 10 19.85 18.95 -6.56
N THR A 11 20.25 19.43 -7.75
CA THR A 11 20.04 18.70 -9.00
C THR A 11 20.78 17.37 -9.01
N VAL A 12 22.05 17.36 -8.58
CA VAL A 12 22.87 16.15 -8.51
C VAL A 12 22.27 15.14 -7.53
N LEU A 13 21.86 15.57 -6.34
CA LEU A 13 21.24 14.70 -5.35
C LEU A 13 19.95 14.07 -5.89
N VAL A 14 19.05 14.87 -6.46
CA VAL A 14 17.80 14.38 -7.05
C VAL A 14 18.09 13.35 -8.15
N VAL A 15 18.98 13.67 -9.10
CA VAL A 15 19.30 12.76 -10.21
C VAL A 15 19.91 11.45 -9.71
N LEU A 16 20.83 11.49 -8.76
CA LEU A 16 21.47 10.28 -8.21
C LEU A 16 20.47 9.43 -7.42
N SER A 17 19.62 10.04 -6.59
CA SER A 17 18.59 9.32 -5.83
C SER A 17 17.61 8.61 -6.76
N PHE A 18 17.12 9.29 -7.81
CA PHE A 18 16.23 8.67 -8.80
C PHE A 18 16.93 7.62 -9.66
N ALA A 19 18.22 7.78 -9.95
CA ALA A 19 18.99 6.76 -10.64
C ALA A 19 19.10 5.46 -9.82
N VAL A 20 19.35 5.57 -8.50
CA VAL A 20 19.37 4.43 -7.59
C VAL A 20 17.99 3.78 -7.49
N LEU A 21 16.94 4.59 -7.30
CA LEU A 21 15.56 4.12 -7.20
C LEU A 21 15.10 3.39 -8.48
N GLY A 22 15.43 3.94 -9.65
CA GLY A 22 15.12 3.34 -10.95
C GLY A 22 15.92 2.05 -11.20
N PHE A 23 17.21 2.05 -10.87
CA PHE A 23 18.07 0.86 -10.99
C PHE A 23 17.52 -0.32 -10.17
N TYR A 24 17.24 -0.10 -8.88
CA TYR A 24 16.70 -1.16 -8.01
C TYR A 24 15.24 -1.51 -8.35
N GLY A 25 14.48 -0.57 -8.93
CA GLY A 25 13.19 -0.88 -9.55
C GLY A 25 13.32 -1.95 -10.63
N VAL A 26 14.27 -1.80 -11.56
CA VAL A 26 14.52 -2.82 -12.60
C VAL A 26 14.94 -4.17 -11.99
N GLU A 27 15.74 -4.16 -10.93
CA GLU A 27 16.13 -5.39 -10.23
C GLU A 27 14.93 -6.10 -9.57
N ILE A 28 13.99 -5.36 -8.97
CA ILE A 28 12.75 -5.94 -8.43
C ILE A 28 11.95 -6.64 -9.52
N PHE A 29 11.83 -6.03 -10.71
CA PHE A 29 11.15 -6.65 -11.84
C PHE A 29 11.82 -7.94 -12.31
N ARG A 30 13.16 -7.98 -12.33
CA ARG A 30 13.93 -9.14 -12.78
C ARG A 30 13.96 -10.28 -11.76
N LYS A 31 13.93 -9.96 -10.47
CA LYS A 31 14.10 -10.90 -9.36
C LYS A 31 12.81 -11.19 -8.59
N ALA A 32 11.67 -10.72 -9.08
CA ALA A 32 10.37 -11.05 -8.54
C ALA A 32 10.17 -12.58 -8.50
N PRO A 33 9.48 -13.13 -7.48
CA PRO A 33 9.10 -14.54 -7.49
C PRO A 33 8.27 -14.84 -8.75
N PRO A 34 8.53 -15.93 -9.48
CA PRO A 34 7.75 -16.24 -10.67
C PRO A 34 6.31 -16.62 -10.30
N ILE A 35 5.36 -16.24 -11.15
CA ILE A 35 4.02 -16.84 -11.16
C ILE A 35 4.09 -18.00 -12.16
N PRO A 36 3.96 -19.26 -11.71
CA PRO A 36 4.02 -20.41 -12.62
C PRO A 36 2.81 -20.44 -13.56
N ASP A 37 2.98 -20.99 -14.76
CA ASP A 37 1.90 -21.20 -15.73
C ASP A 37 0.93 -22.29 -15.23
N LYS A 38 1.48 -23.29 -14.54
CA LYS A 38 0.72 -24.37 -13.89
C LYS A 38 1.45 -24.91 -12.67
N VAL A 39 0.66 -25.31 -11.69
CA VAL A 39 1.13 -26.04 -10.50
C VAL A 39 0.63 -27.47 -10.58
N VAL A 40 1.56 -28.41 -10.56
CA VAL A 40 1.26 -29.85 -10.69
C VAL A 40 1.86 -30.63 -9.53
N THR A 41 1.30 -31.80 -9.25
CA THR A 41 1.89 -32.75 -8.31
C THR A 41 3.05 -33.52 -8.96
N ASP A 42 3.86 -34.19 -8.13
CA ASP A 42 4.85 -35.19 -8.56
C ASP A 42 4.26 -36.36 -9.35
N THR A 43 2.97 -36.64 -9.20
CA THR A 43 2.20 -37.62 -10.00
C THR A 43 1.66 -37.06 -11.31
N GLY A 44 1.80 -35.75 -11.56
CA GLY A 44 1.35 -35.07 -12.77
C GLY A 44 -0.11 -34.56 -12.73
N GLU A 45 -0.77 -34.58 -11.56
CA GLU A 45 -2.09 -33.98 -11.37
C GLU A 45 -1.99 -32.45 -11.43
N LEU A 46 -2.81 -31.81 -12.25
CA LEU A 46 -2.93 -30.35 -12.28
C LEU A 46 -3.76 -29.85 -11.09
N LEU A 47 -3.19 -28.97 -10.26
CA LEU A 47 -3.92 -28.37 -9.14
C LEU A 47 -4.60 -27.07 -9.53
N PHE A 48 -3.85 -26.15 -10.15
CA PHE A 48 -4.34 -24.86 -10.63
C PHE A 48 -3.32 -24.22 -11.58
N THR A 49 -3.75 -23.18 -12.28
CA THR A 49 -2.98 -22.47 -13.30
C THR A 49 -2.48 -21.12 -12.80
N GLY A 50 -1.56 -20.51 -13.55
CA GLY A 50 -1.13 -19.13 -13.32
C GLY A 50 -2.26 -18.11 -13.46
N GLN A 51 -3.29 -18.43 -14.25
CA GLN A 51 -4.47 -17.58 -14.39
C GLN A 51 -5.32 -17.63 -13.11
N ASP A 52 -5.47 -18.80 -12.48
CA ASP A 52 -6.18 -18.93 -11.21
C ASP A 52 -5.51 -18.12 -10.09
N ILE A 53 -4.18 -18.02 -10.08
CA ILE A 53 -3.42 -17.18 -9.14
C ILE A 53 -3.74 -15.69 -9.38
N ARG A 54 -3.75 -15.24 -10.64
CA ARG A 54 -4.03 -13.83 -10.99
C ARG A 54 -5.47 -13.45 -10.69
N ASP A 55 -6.42 -14.31 -11.05
CA ASP A 55 -7.83 -14.11 -10.75
C ASP A 55 -8.08 -14.19 -9.23
N GLY A 56 -7.34 -15.05 -8.52
CA GLY A 56 -7.34 -15.13 -7.06
C GLY A 56 -6.88 -13.85 -6.39
N GLN A 57 -5.84 -13.20 -6.91
CA GLN A 57 -5.41 -11.88 -6.47
C GLN A 57 -6.54 -10.85 -6.65
N ASN A 58 -7.28 -10.91 -7.76
CA ASN A 58 -8.43 -10.02 -7.98
C ASN A 58 -9.61 -10.32 -7.05
N VAL A 59 -9.87 -11.58 -6.70
CA VAL A 59 -10.88 -11.94 -5.70
C VAL A 59 -10.48 -11.35 -4.34
N TRP A 60 -9.23 -11.54 -3.92
CA TRP A 60 -8.71 -10.95 -2.68
C TRP A 60 -8.86 -9.42 -2.67
N GLN A 61 -8.52 -8.73 -3.76
CA GLN A 61 -8.72 -7.28 -3.90
C GLN A 61 -10.20 -6.88 -3.75
N SER A 62 -11.11 -7.68 -4.30
CA SER A 62 -12.55 -7.40 -4.33
C SER A 62 -13.25 -7.51 -2.98
N ILE A 63 -12.65 -8.17 -1.99
CA ILE A 63 -13.18 -8.23 -0.62
C ILE A 63 -12.57 -7.16 0.30
N GLY A 64 -11.72 -6.28 -0.25
CA GLY A 64 -11.00 -5.24 0.48
C GLY A 64 -9.48 -5.43 0.46
N GLY A 65 -8.97 -6.59 0.06
CA GLY A 65 -7.54 -6.86 -0.05
C GLY A 65 -6.77 -6.61 1.26
N GLN A 66 -5.89 -5.62 1.23
CA GLN A 66 -5.11 -5.15 2.39
C GLN A 66 -5.95 -4.51 3.49
N GLU A 67 -7.24 -4.25 3.26
CA GLU A 67 -8.13 -3.68 4.29
C GLU A 67 -8.73 -4.74 5.22
N VAL A 68 -8.60 -6.03 4.91
CA VAL A 68 -9.11 -7.13 5.74
C VAL A 68 -8.01 -7.68 6.67
N GLY A 69 -6.85 -8.01 6.09
CA GLY A 69 -5.65 -8.51 6.77
C GLY A 69 -4.42 -8.17 5.96
N THR A 70 -3.31 -8.91 6.13
CA THR A 70 -2.07 -8.63 5.38
C THR A 70 -1.65 -9.75 4.43
N VAL A 71 -0.98 -9.36 3.35
CA VAL A 71 -0.18 -10.26 2.50
C VAL A 71 1.21 -9.67 2.43
N TRP A 72 2.23 -10.48 2.69
CA TRP A 72 3.61 -10.02 2.77
C TRP A 72 3.82 -8.88 3.80
N GLY A 73 3.03 -8.86 4.86
CA GLY A 73 3.14 -7.92 5.97
C GLY A 73 2.52 -6.53 5.73
N HIS A 74 1.95 -6.27 4.55
CA HIS A 74 1.25 -5.01 4.25
C HIS A 74 -0.27 -5.18 4.34
N GLY A 75 -0.94 -4.28 5.07
CA GLY A 75 -2.40 -4.22 5.22
C GLY A 75 -2.88 -4.02 6.66
N ALA A 76 -4.09 -4.49 6.93
CA ALA A 76 -4.78 -4.36 8.20
C ALA A 76 -4.29 -5.36 9.26
N TYR A 77 -4.49 -5.01 10.54
CA TYR A 77 -3.89 -5.72 11.67
C TYR A 77 -4.88 -6.50 12.53
N LEU A 78 -6.15 -6.54 12.15
CA LEU A 78 -7.17 -7.26 12.91
C LEU A 78 -7.23 -8.74 12.51
N ALA A 79 -7.36 -9.02 11.21
CA ALA A 79 -7.15 -10.36 10.66
C ALA A 79 -5.64 -10.67 10.54
N PRO A 80 -5.25 -11.94 10.46
CA PRO A 80 -3.83 -12.32 10.38
C PRO A 80 -3.18 -11.93 9.04
N ASP A 81 -1.88 -12.15 8.95
CA ASP A 81 -1.20 -12.22 7.66
C ASP A 81 -1.52 -13.55 6.99
N TRP A 82 -2.14 -13.50 5.82
CA TRP A 82 -2.56 -14.70 5.08
C TRP A 82 -1.37 -15.52 4.59
N SER A 83 -0.23 -14.89 4.28
CA SER A 83 0.97 -15.60 3.84
C SER A 83 1.61 -16.36 5.00
N ALA A 84 1.67 -15.75 6.19
CA ALA A 84 2.21 -16.35 7.40
C ALA A 84 1.29 -17.41 8.01
N ASP A 85 -0.02 -17.14 8.08
CA ASP A 85 -0.99 -18.09 8.61
C ASP A 85 -1.07 -19.36 7.74
N TRP A 86 -1.12 -19.21 6.41
CA TRP A 86 -1.04 -20.35 5.50
C TRP A 86 0.26 -21.12 5.66
N LEU A 87 1.41 -20.43 5.76
CA LEU A 87 2.72 -21.07 5.92
C LEU A 87 2.78 -21.92 7.18
N HIS A 88 2.28 -21.38 8.30
CA HIS A 88 2.25 -22.09 9.57
C HIS A 88 1.36 -23.32 9.50
N LYS A 89 0.13 -23.18 8.97
CA LYS A 89 -0.79 -24.31 8.82
C LYS A 89 -0.23 -25.39 7.87
N GLU A 90 0.42 -24.99 6.78
CA GLU A 90 1.10 -25.91 5.85
C GLU A 90 2.23 -26.68 6.54
N ALA A 91 3.08 -25.97 7.29
CA ALA A 91 4.16 -26.58 8.05
C ALA A 91 3.65 -27.60 9.10
N VAL A 92 2.65 -27.21 9.90
CA VAL A 92 2.07 -28.07 10.94
C VAL A 92 1.40 -29.29 10.33
N TYR A 93 0.62 -29.13 9.25
CA TYR A 93 -0.03 -30.26 8.58
C TYR A 93 0.98 -31.32 8.10
N ILE A 94 2.06 -30.87 7.45
CA ILE A 94 3.10 -31.76 6.93
C ILE A 94 3.83 -32.48 8.08
N LEU A 95 4.14 -31.77 9.17
CA LEU A 95 4.79 -32.36 10.35
C LEU A 95 3.89 -33.39 11.04
N GLU A 96 2.60 -33.11 11.19
CA GLU A 96 1.62 -34.06 11.72
C GLU A 96 1.51 -35.31 10.85
N LYS A 97 1.51 -35.14 9.52
CA LYS A 97 1.51 -36.29 8.61
C LYS A 97 2.78 -37.12 8.73
N TYR A 98 3.94 -36.49 8.82
CA TYR A 98 5.21 -37.20 9.05
C TYR A 98 5.20 -37.94 10.39
N ALA A 99 4.77 -37.30 11.48
CA ALA A 99 4.70 -37.92 12.80
C ALA A 99 3.79 -39.15 12.83
N ARG A 100 2.62 -39.05 12.17
CA ARG A 100 1.68 -40.18 12.05
C ARG A 100 2.24 -41.31 11.20
N THR A 101 2.89 -40.98 10.08
CA THR A 101 3.41 -41.99 9.14
C THR A 101 4.63 -42.71 9.70
N ASP A 102 5.56 -41.97 10.32
CA ASP A 102 6.85 -42.50 10.74
C ASP A 102 6.80 -43.07 12.18
N PHE A 103 5.92 -42.56 13.04
CA PHE A 103 5.89 -42.90 14.48
C PHE A 103 4.49 -43.20 15.05
N ASN A 104 3.44 -43.14 14.23
CA ASN A 104 2.04 -43.36 14.63
C ASN A 104 1.60 -42.51 15.85
N THR A 105 2.08 -41.27 15.92
CA THR A 105 1.75 -40.31 16.98
C THR A 105 1.63 -38.88 16.42
N THR A 106 1.37 -37.88 17.28
CA THR A 106 1.36 -36.46 16.90
C THR A 106 2.75 -35.85 17.00
N PHE A 107 2.99 -34.75 16.28
CA PHE A 107 4.29 -34.10 16.27
C PHE A 107 4.71 -33.61 17.66
N ASP A 108 3.77 -33.05 18.42
CA ASP A 108 4.02 -32.53 19.76
C ASP A 108 4.34 -33.61 20.81
N SER A 109 3.98 -34.86 20.53
CA SER A 109 4.27 -36.00 21.43
C SER A 109 5.64 -36.64 21.18
N LEU A 110 6.35 -36.24 20.12
CA LEU A 110 7.66 -36.78 19.76
C LEU A 110 8.77 -36.22 20.66
N GLY A 111 9.84 -36.99 20.84
CA GLY A 111 11.05 -36.51 21.50
C GLY A 111 11.79 -35.45 20.66
N THR A 112 12.62 -34.62 21.30
CA THR A 112 13.34 -33.51 20.64
C THR A 112 14.14 -33.92 19.40
N GLU A 113 14.81 -35.08 19.43
CA GLU A 113 15.58 -35.58 18.29
C GLU A 113 14.69 -35.93 17.09
N GLN A 114 13.56 -36.59 17.35
CA GLN A 114 12.57 -36.93 16.32
C GLN A 114 11.93 -35.68 15.74
N GLN A 115 11.55 -34.72 16.59
CA GLN A 115 11.04 -33.43 16.13
C GLN A 115 12.06 -32.69 15.26
N ALA A 116 13.33 -32.66 15.67
CA ALA A 116 14.40 -32.01 14.89
C ALA A 116 14.59 -32.68 13.52
N ALA A 117 14.56 -34.01 13.46
CA ALA A 117 14.64 -34.75 12.20
C ALA A 117 13.48 -34.40 11.26
N LEU A 118 12.24 -34.37 11.77
CA LEU A 118 11.07 -34.02 10.97
C LEU A 118 11.07 -32.55 10.54
N LYS A 119 11.52 -31.62 11.39
CA LYS A 119 11.72 -30.20 11.01
C LYS A 119 12.73 -30.04 9.89
N SER A 120 13.86 -30.76 9.94
CA SER A 120 14.86 -30.75 8.87
C SER A 120 14.31 -31.30 7.54
N ARG A 121 13.51 -32.37 7.61
CA ARG A 121 12.79 -32.93 6.46
C ARG A 121 11.78 -31.94 5.88
N LEU A 122 11.00 -31.26 6.72
CA LEU A 122 10.07 -30.19 6.32
C LEU A 122 10.81 -29.05 5.60
N GLN A 123 11.94 -28.60 6.14
CA GLN A 123 12.74 -27.54 5.53
C GLN A 123 13.23 -27.94 4.13
N SER A 124 13.68 -29.18 3.96
CA SER A 124 14.09 -29.71 2.66
C SER A 124 12.94 -29.78 1.66
N GLU A 125 11.72 -30.05 2.14
CA GLU A 125 10.49 -30.12 1.33
C GLU A 125 10.01 -28.73 0.89
N LEU A 126 9.91 -27.78 1.82
CA LEU A 126 9.28 -26.47 1.55
C LEU A 126 10.25 -25.43 0.99
N ARG A 127 11.53 -25.45 1.38
CA ARG A 127 12.49 -24.42 0.97
C ARG A 127 13.09 -24.69 -0.41
N LYS A 128 13.06 -25.94 -0.88
CA LYS A 128 13.60 -26.30 -2.19
C LYS A 128 12.76 -25.68 -3.30
N ASN A 129 13.44 -25.02 -4.22
CA ASN A 129 12.80 -24.45 -5.40
C ASN A 129 12.60 -25.52 -6.47
N THR A 130 11.33 -25.81 -6.76
CA THR A 130 10.89 -26.81 -7.75
C THR A 130 10.20 -26.18 -8.96
N TYR A 131 10.34 -24.87 -9.12
CA TYR A 131 9.90 -24.17 -10.33
C TYR A 131 10.92 -24.37 -11.46
N ASP A 132 10.42 -24.80 -12.62
CA ASP A 132 11.20 -24.90 -13.85
C ASP A 132 10.94 -23.69 -14.77
N PRO A 133 11.91 -22.78 -14.95
CA PRO A 133 11.77 -21.63 -15.84
C PRO A 133 11.57 -21.98 -17.32
N ALA A 134 12.01 -23.17 -17.76
CA ALA A 134 11.90 -23.57 -19.17
C ALA A 134 10.48 -23.99 -19.54
N THR A 135 9.76 -24.62 -18.60
CA THR A 135 8.40 -25.13 -18.80
C THR A 135 7.33 -24.30 -18.09
N GLY A 136 7.73 -23.31 -17.29
CA GLY A 136 6.81 -22.49 -16.47
C GLY A 136 6.08 -23.30 -15.39
N THR A 137 6.54 -24.52 -15.08
CA THR A 137 5.82 -25.46 -14.22
C THR A 137 6.41 -25.47 -12.82
N LEU A 138 5.55 -25.35 -11.81
CA LEU A 138 5.90 -25.62 -10.42
C LEU A 138 5.43 -27.03 -10.05
N VAL A 139 6.37 -27.89 -9.65
CA VAL A 139 6.05 -29.25 -9.20
C VAL A 139 6.06 -29.29 -7.67
N ILE A 140 4.98 -29.74 -7.04
CA ILE A 140 4.91 -29.94 -5.59
C ILE A 140 4.68 -31.42 -5.26
N SER A 141 5.09 -31.87 -4.07
CA SER A 141 4.83 -33.26 -3.68
C SER A 141 3.33 -33.52 -3.50
N SER A 142 2.94 -34.79 -3.65
CA SER A 142 1.58 -35.22 -3.31
C SER A 142 1.19 -34.84 -1.86
N LEU A 143 2.15 -34.86 -0.93
CA LEU A 143 1.93 -34.44 0.45
C LEU A 143 1.62 -32.94 0.58
N ARG A 144 2.37 -32.09 -0.12
CA ARG A 144 2.09 -30.64 -0.14
C ARG A 144 0.75 -30.34 -0.82
N ALA A 145 0.36 -31.12 -1.83
CA ALA A 145 -0.96 -31.02 -2.45
C ALA A 145 -2.10 -31.42 -1.49
N GLU A 146 -1.91 -32.44 -0.64
CA GLU A 146 -2.85 -32.76 0.45
C GLU A 146 -2.99 -31.58 1.42
N ALA A 147 -1.86 -30.98 1.85
CA ALA A 147 -1.86 -29.80 2.72
C ALA A 147 -2.62 -28.62 2.09
N TYR A 148 -2.38 -28.35 0.79
CA TYR A 148 -3.10 -27.33 0.03
C TYR A 148 -4.62 -27.52 0.09
N ARG A 149 -5.11 -28.74 -0.10
CA ARG A 149 -6.56 -29.03 -0.07
C ARG A 149 -7.17 -28.83 1.31
N GLU A 150 -6.49 -29.29 2.36
CA GLU A 150 -6.93 -29.12 3.75
C GLU A 150 -7.04 -27.64 4.12
N ILE A 151 -6.00 -26.87 3.84
CA ILE A 151 -5.95 -25.43 4.17
C ILE A 151 -6.94 -24.64 3.31
N SER A 152 -7.12 -25.04 2.04
CA SER A 152 -8.14 -24.47 1.18
C SER A 152 -9.56 -24.65 1.75
N ALA A 153 -9.85 -25.79 2.38
CA ALA A 153 -11.12 -26.04 3.04
C ALA A 153 -11.30 -25.14 4.27
N PHE A 154 -10.25 -24.93 5.06
CA PHE A 154 -10.26 -23.97 6.18
C PHE A 154 -10.60 -22.54 5.72
N TYR A 155 -9.88 -22.01 4.73
CA TYR A 155 -10.14 -20.65 4.24
C TYR A 155 -11.50 -20.52 3.53
N LYS A 156 -11.95 -21.58 2.85
CA LYS A 156 -13.31 -21.63 2.32
C LYS A 156 -14.34 -21.50 3.43
N GLY A 157 -14.17 -22.22 4.53
CA GLY A 157 -15.03 -22.08 5.70
C GLY A 157 -15.01 -20.67 6.30
N LEU A 158 -13.83 -20.06 6.39
CA LEU A 158 -13.63 -18.72 6.97
C LEU A 158 -14.32 -17.62 6.17
N PHE A 159 -14.07 -17.54 4.86
CA PHE A 159 -14.56 -16.46 3.99
C PHE A 159 -15.97 -16.68 3.44
N MET A 160 -16.49 -17.91 3.50
CA MET A 160 -17.87 -18.23 3.14
C MET A 160 -18.75 -18.29 4.39
N ASN A 161 -19.50 -19.38 4.60
CA ASN A 161 -20.53 -19.47 5.63
C ASN A 161 -20.52 -20.81 6.37
N ASP A 162 -19.33 -21.25 6.81
CA ASP A 162 -19.21 -22.41 7.70
C ASP A 162 -19.36 -21.99 9.16
N PRO A 163 -20.41 -22.43 9.89
CA PRO A 163 -20.62 -22.08 11.30
C PRO A 163 -19.45 -22.43 12.22
N ALA A 164 -18.61 -23.43 11.87
CA ALA A 164 -17.43 -23.76 12.65
C ALA A 164 -16.42 -22.60 12.74
N GLN A 165 -16.46 -21.69 11.75
CA GLN A 165 -15.57 -20.54 11.63
C GLN A 165 -16.20 -19.23 12.17
N ASP A 166 -17.41 -19.26 12.75
CA ASP A 166 -18.09 -18.05 13.27
C ASP A 166 -17.23 -17.30 14.28
N HIS A 167 -16.61 -18.03 15.22
CA HIS A 167 -15.75 -17.43 16.25
C HIS A 167 -14.53 -16.72 15.66
N LEU A 168 -13.91 -17.28 14.61
CA LEU A 168 -12.78 -16.65 13.93
C LEU A 168 -13.21 -15.47 13.07
N ARG A 169 -14.36 -15.58 12.39
CA ARG A 169 -14.94 -14.45 11.66
C ARG A 169 -15.22 -13.27 12.56
N GLU A 170 -15.76 -13.50 13.75
CA GLU A 170 -15.98 -12.45 14.74
C GLU A 170 -14.64 -11.85 15.21
N ALA A 171 -13.67 -12.70 15.58
CA ALA A 171 -12.34 -12.25 16.02
C ALA A 171 -11.58 -11.45 14.94
N TYR A 172 -11.75 -11.78 13.67
CA TYR A 172 -11.11 -11.10 12.54
C TYR A 172 -11.98 -9.99 11.94
N SER A 173 -13.20 -9.79 12.45
CA SER A 173 -14.23 -8.90 11.88
C SER A 173 -14.46 -9.12 10.38
N ILE A 174 -14.56 -10.37 9.98
CA ILE A 174 -14.86 -10.80 8.62
C ILE A 174 -16.35 -11.19 8.56
N PRO A 175 -17.16 -10.54 7.71
CA PRO A 175 -18.55 -10.94 7.51
C PRO A 175 -18.65 -12.33 6.87
N ALA A 176 -19.71 -13.06 7.22
CA ALA A 176 -20.06 -14.29 6.52
C ALA A 176 -20.36 -14.01 5.03
N ASN A 177 -19.98 -14.94 4.15
CA ASN A 177 -20.11 -14.80 2.69
C ASN A 177 -19.39 -13.55 2.12
N SER A 178 -18.25 -13.18 2.68
CA SER A 178 -17.35 -12.19 2.08
C SER A 178 -16.95 -12.61 0.65
N VAL A 179 -16.76 -13.91 0.42
CA VAL A 179 -16.72 -14.51 -0.93
C VAL A 179 -17.99 -15.32 -1.15
N LYS A 180 -18.74 -15.02 -2.22
CA LYS A 180 -20.07 -15.61 -2.48
C LYS A 180 -20.04 -16.83 -3.41
N GLU A 181 -19.00 -16.99 -4.20
CA GLU A 181 -18.89 -18.02 -5.24
C GLU A 181 -17.74 -18.98 -4.91
N ASP A 182 -18.00 -20.28 -4.94
CA ASP A 182 -16.99 -21.33 -4.73
C ASP A 182 -15.79 -21.19 -5.66
N GLY A 183 -16.02 -20.90 -6.95
CA GLY A 183 -14.94 -20.73 -7.94
C GLY A 183 -13.98 -19.59 -7.57
N ARG A 184 -14.51 -18.45 -7.11
CA ARG A 184 -13.70 -17.33 -6.63
C ARG A 184 -12.88 -17.71 -5.39
N MET A 185 -13.47 -18.48 -4.48
CA MET A 185 -12.79 -18.95 -3.29
C MET A 185 -11.62 -19.88 -3.63
N SER A 186 -11.82 -20.81 -4.58
CA SER A 186 -10.75 -21.67 -5.08
C SER A 186 -9.60 -20.88 -5.69
N MET A 187 -9.89 -19.86 -6.51
CA MET A 187 -8.87 -18.96 -7.08
C MET A 187 -8.13 -18.19 -5.98
N MET A 188 -8.83 -17.64 -4.98
CA MET A 188 -8.21 -16.91 -3.87
C MET A 188 -7.26 -17.79 -3.06
N ASN A 189 -7.60 -19.06 -2.85
CA ASN A 189 -6.71 -20.04 -2.23
C ASN A 189 -5.44 -20.28 -3.07
N SER A 190 -5.55 -20.34 -4.40
CA SER A 190 -4.39 -20.43 -5.28
C SER A 190 -3.47 -19.21 -5.16
N PHE A 191 -4.03 -18.01 -5.00
CA PHE A 191 -3.26 -16.80 -4.73
C PHE A 191 -2.55 -16.84 -3.38
N PHE A 192 -3.24 -17.22 -2.29
CA PHE A 192 -2.61 -17.34 -0.96
C PHE A 192 -1.51 -18.39 -0.95
N PHE A 193 -1.73 -19.55 -1.57
CA PHE A 193 -0.70 -20.56 -1.74
C PHE A 193 0.53 -19.99 -2.45
N TRP A 194 0.35 -19.28 -3.57
CA TRP A 194 1.46 -18.69 -4.31
C TRP A 194 2.21 -17.63 -3.49
N ALA A 195 1.48 -16.75 -2.81
CA ALA A 195 2.06 -15.72 -1.94
C ALA A 195 2.90 -16.35 -0.82
N THR A 196 2.41 -17.44 -0.20
CA THR A 196 3.12 -18.22 0.80
C THR A 196 4.31 -19.00 0.23
N TRP A 197 4.18 -19.59 -0.96
CA TRP A 197 5.25 -20.29 -1.63
C TRP A 197 6.47 -19.38 -1.84
N ALA A 198 6.26 -18.12 -2.22
CA ALA A 198 7.31 -17.13 -2.33
C ALA A 198 8.01 -16.82 -0.99
N CYS A 199 7.29 -16.95 0.13
CA CYS A 199 7.82 -16.69 1.47
C CYS A 199 8.77 -17.76 2.00
N VAL A 200 8.62 -19.02 1.56
CA VAL A 200 9.37 -20.17 2.08
C VAL A 200 10.39 -20.72 1.09
N THR A 201 10.22 -20.50 -0.21
CA THR A 201 11.08 -21.09 -1.25
C THR A 201 12.34 -20.26 -1.49
N ASN A 202 13.50 -20.90 -1.45
CA ASN A 202 14.80 -20.28 -1.74
C ASN A 202 14.86 -19.76 -3.19
N ARG A 203 15.55 -18.62 -3.38
CA ARG A 203 15.88 -18.15 -4.73
C ARG A 203 16.82 -19.14 -5.42
N PRO A 204 16.80 -19.23 -6.77
CA PRO A 204 17.74 -20.08 -7.48
C PRO A 204 19.20 -19.72 -7.15
N GLY A 205 19.95 -20.67 -6.59
CA GLY A 205 21.36 -20.50 -6.23
C GLY A 205 21.62 -19.66 -4.98
N ASP A 206 20.60 -19.45 -4.13
CA ASP A 206 20.71 -18.66 -2.89
C ASP A 206 20.13 -19.44 -1.70
N ASP A 207 20.49 -19.04 -0.49
CA ASP A 207 20.03 -19.65 0.76
C ASP A 207 18.88 -18.87 1.43
N ILE A 208 18.48 -17.75 0.84
CA ILE A 208 17.34 -16.94 1.27
C ILE A 208 16.12 -17.08 0.35
N THR A 209 14.93 -16.91 0.92
CA THR A 209 13.67 -16.98 0.18
C THR A 209 13.42 -15.74 -0.68
N TYR A 210 12.42 -15.79 -1.58
CA TYR A 210 12.09 -14.63 -2.44
C TYR A 210 11.72 -13.38 -1.64
N THR A 211 11.24 -13.52 -0.41
CA THR A 211 10.89 -12.44 0.53
C THR A 211 11.99 -12.17 1.57
N ASN A 212 13.21 -12.66 1.35
CA ASN A 212 14.35 -12.54 2.27
C ASN A 212 14.09 -13.16 3.65
N ASN A 213 13.55 -14.39 3.69
CA ASN A 213 13.22 -15.17 4.89
C ASN A 213 12.12 -14.57 5.77
N TRP A 214 11.28 -13.70 5.21
CA TRP A 214 10.03 -13.29 5.84
C TRP A 214 8.89 -14.26 5.42
N PRO A 215 7.93 -14.62 6.31
CA PRO A 215 7.75 -14.19 7.69
C PRO A 215 8.60 -15.00 8.67
N PRO A 216 8.82 -14.53 9.91
CA PRO A 216 9.49 -15.31 10.94
C PRO A 216 8.73 -16.61 11.22
N GLU A 217 9.34 -17.74 10.91
CA GLU A 217 8.76 -19.07 11.13
C GLU A 217 9.89 -20.07 11.39
N GLU A 218 9.96 -20.57 12.62
CA GLU A 218 11.05 -21.44 13.05
C GLU A 218 10.95 -22.84 12.43
N LEU A 219 9.74 -23.34 12.18
CA LEU A 219 9.54 -24.67 11.60
C LEU A 219 10.23 -24.81 10.24
N VAL A 220 10.18 -23.75 9.42
CA VAL A 220 10.79 -23.70 8.08
C VAL A 220 12.13 -22.95 8.04
N ALA A 221 12.71 -22.65 9.21
CA ALA A 221 13.97 -21.91 9.36
C ALA A 221 13.98 -20.52 8.68
N ASN A 222 12.84 -19.85 8.62
CA ASN A 222 12.78 -18.45 8.23
C ASN A 222 13.33 -17.58 9.37
N ARG A 223 14.61 -17.22 9.25
CA ARG A 223 15.35 -16.38 10.19
C ARG A 223 16.07 -15.25 9.45
N PRO A 224 16.34 -14.11 10.13
CA PRO A 224 17.14 -13.02 9.58
C PRO A 224 18.47 -13.51 8.97
N SER A 225 18.76 -13.09 7.74
CA SER A 225 20.04 -13.40 7.09
C SER A 225 21.18 -12.58 7.70
N GLY A 226 22.43 -13.04 7.53
CA GLY A 226 23.61 -12.30 8.00
C GLY A 226 23.70 -10.89 7.41
N ALA A 227 23.30 -10.73 6.14
CA ALA A 227 23.27 -9.43 5.47
C ALA A 227 22.25 -8.47 6.10
N LEU A 228 21.06 -8.97 6.49
CA LEU A 228 20.02 -8.15 7.13
C LEU A 228 20.52 -7.57 8.46
N SER A 229 21.16 -8.42 9.28
CA SER A 229 21.76 -7.99 10.55
C SER A 229 22.87 -6.96 10.36
N LEU A 230 23.74 -7.14 9.35
CA LEU A 230 24.82 -6.21 9.04
C LEU A 230 24.30 -4.83 8.63
N TRP A 231 23.34 -4.78 7.70
CA TRP A 231 22.78 -3.51 7.22
C TRP A 231 22.00 -2.75 8.31
N THR A 232 21.39 -3.48 9.24
CA THR A 232 20.70 -2.88 10.40
C THR A 232 21.69 -2.15 11.31
N GLY A 233 22.83 -2.77 11.65
CA GLY A 233 23.86 -2.10 12.45
C GLY A 233 24.48 -0.91 11.70
N PHE A 234 24.75 -1.09 10.40
CA PHE A 234 25.36 -0.05 9.57
C PHE A 234 24.45 1.19 9.41
N SER A 235 23.13 1.02 9.25
CA SER A 235 22.19 2.13 9.09
C SER A 235 22.13 3.02 10.34
N VAL A 236 22.14 2.42 11.54
CA VAL A 236 22.15 3.16 12.82
C VAL A 236 23.43 3.98 12.96
N ILE A 237 24.59 3.42 12.60
CA ILE A 237 25.86 4.14 12.63
C ILE A 237 25.82 5.33 11.66
N LEU A 238 25.36 5.12 10.43
CA LEU A 238 25.23 6.20 9.45
C LEU A 238 24.28 7.31 9.92
N LEU A 239 23.17 6.96 10.56
CA LEU A 239 22.25 7.93 11.15
C LEU A 239 22.95 8.81 12.19
N LEU A 240 23.67 8.21 13.14
CA LEU A 240 24.36 8.93 14.22
C LEU A 240 25.49 9.83 13.68
N VAL A 241 26.24 9.35 12.69
CA VAL A 241 27.24 10.13 11.98
C VAL A 241 26.59 11.31 11.25
N GLY A 242 25.49 11.08 10.54
CA GLY A 242 24.72 12.11 9.85
C GLY A 242 24.21 13.22 10.79
N ILE A 243 23.59 12.84 11.91
CA ILE A 243 23.12 13.78 12.94
C ILE A 243 24.29 14.61 13.49
N SER A 244 25.40 13.95 13.79
CA SER A 244 26.58 14.59 14.39
C SER A 244 27.24 15.58 13.42
N LEU A 245 27.39 15.20 12.14
CA LEU A 245 27.93 16.09 11.10
C LEU A 245 27.00 17.27 10.82
N LEU A 246 25.68 17.06 10.79
CA LEU A 246 24.71 18.12 10.59
C LEU A 246 24.72 19.11 11.76
N THR A 247 24.78 18.60 13.00
CA THR A 247 24.87 19.40 14.22
C THR A 247 26.15 20.22 14.24
N TYR A 248 27.30 19.61 13.91
CA TYR A 248 28.57 20.32 13.78
C TYR A 248 28.53 21.42 12.71
N TYR A 249 27.94 21.12 11.55
CA TYR A 249 27.79 22.09 10.46
C TYR A 249 26.96 23.31 10.88
N TYR A 250 25.83 23.13 11.57
CA TYR A 250 25.02 24.24 12.06
C TYR A 250 25.65 24.97 13.24
N ALA A 251 26.34 24.28 14.15
CA ALA A 251 27.02 24.91 15.28
C ALA A 251 28.20 25.80 14.84
N THR A 252 28.90 25.44 13.76
CA THR A 252 30.04 26.19 13.24
C THR A 252 29.64 27.37 12.33
N ARG A 253 28.43 27.34 11.76
CA ARG A 253 27.89 28.44 10.97
C ARG A 253 26.97 29.30 11.84
N LYS A 254 27.43 30.49 12.22
CA LYS A 254 26.53 31.54 12.72
C LYS A 254 25.48 31.79 11.64
N GLY A 255 24.23 31.42 11.89
CA GLY A 255 23.13 31.63 10.95
C GLY A 255 23.00 33.11 10.58
N ASP A 256 22.41 33.38 9.43
CA ASP A 256 21.90 34.70 9.09
C ASP A 256 20.83 35.06 10.13
N HIS A 257 21.23 35.70 11.23
CA HIS A 257 20.29 36.23 12.19
C HIS A 257 19.45 37.29 11.47
N LEU A 258 18.16 37.02 11.29
CA LEU A 258 17.20 38.00 10.82
C LEU A 258 17.28 39.22 11.76
N GLU A 259 17.77 40.33 11.23
CA GLU A 259 17.77 41.58 11.99
C GLU A 259 16.33 41.94 12.33
N VAL A 260 15.99 41.95 13.63
CA VAL A 260 14.63 42.25 14.11
C VAL A 260 14.15 43.61 13.58
N SER A 261 15.07 44.55 13.31
CA SER A 261 14.79 45.86 12.71
C SER A 261 14.26 45.80 11.27
N LYS A 262 14.48 44.69 10.54
CA LYS A 262 13.98 44.47 9.17
C LYS A 262 12.61 43.80 9.12
N LEU A 263 12.05 43.39 10.25
CA LEU A 263 10.71 42.81 10.29
C LEU A 263 9.64 43.89 10.03
N PRO A 264 8.62 43.60 9.23
CA PRO A 264 7.55 44.56 8.97
C PRO A 264 6.77 44.85 10.27
N LYS A 265 6.52 46.14 10.54
CA LYS A 265 5.80 46.59 11.76
C LYS A 265 4.30 46.26 11.74
N ARG A 266 3.76 45.87 10.58
CA ARG A 266 2.38 45.43 10.37
C ARG A 266 2.41 44.18 9.52
N ASP A 267 1.47 43.27 9.76
CA ASP A 267 1.34 42.07 8.94
C ASP A 267 1.07 42.48 7.48
N PRO A 268 1.97 42.13 6.54
CA PRO A 268 1.81 42.44 5.12
C PRO A 268 0.59 41.76 4.48
N LEU A 269 -0.01 40.75 5.14
CA LEU A 269 -1.18 40.02 4.65
C LEU A 269 -2.51 40.60 5.13
N LEU A 270 -2.56 41.30 6.28
CA LEU A 270 -3.80 41.86 6.84
C LEU A 270 -4.44 42.95 5.99
N GLY A 271 -3.67 43.61 5.11
CA GLY A 271 -4.16 44.67 4.22
C GLY A 271 -4.58 44.20 2.83
N MET A 272 -4.53 42.89 2.56
CA MET A 272 -4.83 42.33 1.24
C MET A 272 -6.33 42.06 1.09
N GLU A 273 -6.97 42.68 0.10
CA GLU A 273 -8.34 42.32 -0.25
C GLU A 273 -8.37 40.95 -0.95
N PRO A 274 -9.11 39.95 -0.42
CA PRO A 274 -9.13 38.61 -1.01
C PRO A 274 -9.78 38.65 -2.39
N THR A 275 -9.07 38.14 -3.40
CA THR A 275 -9.56 38.03 -4.76
C THR A 275 -10.73 37.02 -4.86
N PRO A 276 -11.49 37.02 -5.97
CA PRO A 276 -12.57 36.05 -6.15
C PRO A 276 -12.13 34.59 -6.03
N SER A 277 -10.98 34.20 -6.57
CA SER A 277 -10.46 32.83 -6.44
C SER A 277 -10.03 32.50 -5.01
N MET A 278 -9.45 33.44 -4.28
CA MET A 278 -9.12 33.27 -2.85
C MET A 278 -10.38 33.05 -2.02
N ARG A 279 -11.45 33.81 -2.27
CA ARG A 279 -12.74 33.57 -1.58
C ARG A 279 -13.35 32.22 -1.96
N ALA A 280 -13.17 31.79 -3.20
CA ALA A 280 -13.65 30.50 -3.67
C ALA A 280 -12.93 29.29 -3.02
N THR A 281 -11.76 29.46 -2.40
CA THR A 281 -11.12 28.37 -1.64
C THR A 281 -11.76 28.16 -0.26
N LEU A 282 -12.56 29.10 0.26
CA LEU A 282 -13.20 28.98 1.57
C LEU A 282 -14.05 27.71 1.71
N LYS A 283 -14.78 27.35 0.65
CA LYS A 283 -15.58 26.12 0.60
C LYS A 283 -14.74 24.84 0.66
N TYR A 284 -13.47 24.87 0.22
CA TYR A 284 -12.58 23.74 0.38
C TYR A 284 -12.30 23.49 1.85
N PHE A 285 -12.01 24.54 2.63
CA PHE A 285 -11.73 24.39 4.05
C PHE A 285 -12.95 23.89 4.83
N TRP A 286 -14.16 24.33 4.49
CA TRP A 286 -15.39 23.78 5.07
C TRP A 286 -15.53 22.27 4.80
N ILE A 287 -15.30 21.84 3.55
CA ILE A 287 -15.34 20.42 3.21
C ILE A 287 -14.21 19.65 3.89
N VAL A 288 -12.99 20.18 3.95
CA VAL A 288 -11.87 19.56 4.67
C VAL A 288 -12.24 19.30 6.12
N THR A 289 -12.83 20.28 6.82
CA THR A 289 -13.31 20.09 8.20
C THR A 289 -14.38 19.01 8.28
N ALA A 290 -15.33 18.98 7.34
CA ALA A 290 -16.34 17.92 7.30
C ALA A 290 -15.72 16.53 7.06
N LEU A 291 -14.77 16.41 6.13
CA LEU A 291 -14.07 15.15 5.85
C LEU A 291 -13.26 14.67 7.06
N ILE A 292 -12.63 15.56 7.82
CA ILE A 292 -11.96 15.21 9.08
C ILE A 292 -12.95 14.59 10.07
N LEU A 293 -14.13 15.20 10.27
CA LEU A 293 -15.13 14.68 11.21
C LEU A 293 -15.65 13.30 10.78
N VAL A 294 -15.91 13.13 9.48
CA VAL A 294 -16.35 11.84 8.92
C VAL A 294 -15.24 10.79 9.02
N GLN A 295 -13.99 11.16 8.77
CA GLN A 295 -12.83 10.28 8.88
C GLN A 295 -12.61 9.81 10.33
N VAL A 296 -12.75 10.70 11.30
CA VAL A 296 -12.70 10.35 12.73
C VAL A 296 -13.84 9.40 13.08
N ALA A 297 -15.06 9.64 12.59
CA ALA A 297 -16.19 8.73 12.83
C ALA A 297 -15.93 7.32 12.28
N PHE A 298 -15.40 7.18 11.06
CA PHE A 298 -14.99 5.87 10.54
C PHE A 298 -13.83 5.25 11.31
N GLY A 299 -12.92 6.06 11.86
CA GLY A 299 -11.88 5.59 12.77
C GLY A 299 -12.45 4.98 14.04
N VAL A 300 -13.47 5.61 14.64
CA VAL A 300 -14.20 5.07 15.80
C VAL A 300 -14.85 3.72 15.46
N VAL A 301 -15.55 3.64 14.32
CA VAL A 301 -16.18 2.38 13.87
C VAL A 301 -15.14 1.29 13.63
N THR A 302 -14.04 1.61 12.93
CA THR A 302 -12.96 0.66 12.64
C THR A 302 -12.31 0.13 13.92
N ALA A 303 -12.08 0.99 14.90
CA ALA A 303 -11.51 0.59 16.19
C ALA A 303 -12.47 -0.30 16.99
N HIS A 304 -13.78 -0.05 16.87
CA HIS A 304 -14.81 -0.81 17.59
C HIS A 304 -14.92 -2.26 17.12
N TYR A 305 -14.75 -2.51 15.81
CA TYR A 305 -14.64 -3.86 15.25
C TYR A 305 -13.53 -4.68 15.93
N GLY A 306 -12.42 -4.05 16.33
CA GLY A 306 -11.34 -4.72 17.05
C GLY A 306 -11.69 -5.11 18.50
N VAL A 307 -12.83 -4.70 19.03
CA VAL A 307 -13.26 -4.95 20.42
C VAL A 307 -14.52 -5.81 20.48
N GLU A 308 -15.56 -5.47 19.71
CA GLU A 308 -16.86 -6.15 19.71
C GLU A 308 -17.09 -7.06 18.49
N GLY A 309 -16.05 -7.28 17.66
CA GLY A 309 -16.17 -8.06 16.44
C GLY A 309 -17.16 -7.41 15.47
N ASN A 310 -18.02 -8.19 14.83
CA ASN A 310 -18.94 -7.73 13.78
C ASN A 310 -20.08 -6.80 14.25
N VAL A 311 -20.13 -6.46 15.54
CA VAL A 311 -21.25 -5.75 16.17
C VAL A 311 -20.80 -4.38 16.70
N LEU A 312 -21.66 -3.37 16.59
CA LEU A 312 -21.49 -2.05 17.20
C LEU A 312 -22.60 -1.81 18.22
N TYR A 313 -22.31 -1.97 19.52
CA TYR A 313 -23.26 -1.77 20.61
C TYR A 313 -24.56 -2.60 20.46
N GLY A 314 -24.43 -3.85 20.03
CA GLY A 314 -25.56 -4.76 19.78
C GLY A 314 -26.18 -4.69 18.38
N PHE A 315 -25.73 -3.77 17.51
CA PHE A 315 -26.18 -3.68 16.13
C PHE A 315 -25.17 -4.32 15.16
N ASP A 316 -25.60 -5.30 14.38
CA ASP A 316 -24.78 -5.88 13.30
C ASP A 316 -24.65 -4.87 12.14
N LEU A 317 -23.51 -4.17 12.08
CA LEU A 317 -23.18 -3.27 10.98
C LEU A 317 -22.47 -3.99 9.83
N SER A 318 -21.99 -5.21 10.04
CA SER A 318 -21.10 -5.91 9.10
C SER A 318 -21.75 -6.17 7.73
N GLY A 319 -23.08 -6.29 7.70
CA GLY A 319 -23.86 -6.46 6.47
C GLY A 319 -23.97 -5.20 5.59
N ILE A 320 -23.58 -4.02 6.08
CA ILE A 320 -23.64 -2.75 5.33
C ILE A 320 -22.29 -2.02 5.36
N LEU A 321 -21.61 -2.00 6.49
CA LEU A 321 -20.36 -1.28 6.70
C LEU A 321 -19.34 -2.20 7.39
N PRO A 322 -18.87 -3.28 6.74
CA PRO A 322 -17.87 -4.17 7.30
C PRO A 322 -16.57 -3.46 7.64
N TYR A 323 -15.74 -4.10 8.47
CA TYR A 323 -14.44 -3.60 8.89
C TYR A 323 -13.61 -3.05 7.72
N SER A 324 -13.49 -3.81 6.64
CA SER A 324 -12.71 -3.42 5.46
C SER A 324 -13.19 -2.11 4.83
N ILE A 325 -14.50 -1.86 4.72
CA ILE A 325 -15.02 -0.59 4.19
C ILE A 325 -14.77 0.55 5.18
N SER A 326 -15.00 0.33 6.49
CA SER A 326 -14.76 1.37 7.49
C SER A 326 -13.28 1.80 7.54
N ARG A 327 -12.34 0.86 7.42
CA ARG A 327 -10.90 1.13 7.33
C ARG A 327 -10.55 1.81 6.00
N THR A 328 -11.07 1.31 4.88
CA THR A 328 -10.90 1.93 3.54
C THR A 328 -11.25 3.41 3.60
N TRP A 329 -12.44 3.74 4.08
CA TRP A 329 -12.92 5.12 4.13
C TRP A 329 -12.15 5.94 5.16
N HIS A 330 -11.73 5.36 6.29
CA HIS A 330 -10.88 6.05 7.25
C HIS A 330 -9.52 6.48 6.66
N LEU A 331 -8.84 5.57 5.94
CA LEU A 331 -7.54 5.85 5.31
C LEU A 331 -7.68 6.80 4.13
N GLN A 332 -8.61 6.51 3.22
CA GLN A 332 -8.76 7.28 2.01
C GLN A 332 -9.22 8.72 2.29
N LEU A 333 -10.13 8.91 3.26
CA LEU A 333 -10.54 10.26 3.67
C LEU A 333 -9.38 11.03 4.30
N ALA A 334 -8.48 10.36 5.03
CA ALA A 334 -7.30 10.99 5.58
C ALA A 334 -6.43 11.61 4.47
N ILE A 335 -6.16 10.84 3.41
CA ILE A 335 -5.44 11.33 2.23
C ILE A 335 -6.20 12.48 1.57
N PHE A 336 -7.52 12.31 1.35
CA PHE A 336 -8.31 13.32 0.65
C PHE A 336 -8.35 14.66 1.39
N TRP A 337 -8.59 14.69 2.70
CA TRP A 337 -8.67 15.97 3.40
C TRP A 337 -7.30 16.63 3.53
N ILE A 338 -6.22 15.85 3.76
CA ILE A 338 -4.85 16.38 3.82
C ILE A 338 -4.48 16.99 2.47
N ALA A 339 -4.61 16.24 1.38
CA ALA A 339 -4.29 16.73 0.04
C ALA A 339 -5.15 17.95 -0.32
N THR A 340 -6.47 17.90 -0.07
CA THR A 340 -7.39 18.99 -0.36
C THR A 340 -7.02 20.27 0.42
N SER A 341 -6.54 20.14 1.65
CA SER A 341 -6.10 21.29 2.46
C SER A 341 -4.88 21.99 1.85
N TRP A 342 -3.89 21.24 1.37
CA TRP A 342 -2.71 21.78 0.69
C TRP A 342 -3.04 22.35 -0.68
N LEU A 343 -3.92 21.69 -1.43
CA LEU A 343 -4.42 22.17 -2.71
C LEU A 343 -5.11 23.53 -2.54
N ALA A 344 -6.01 23.65 -1.55
CA ALA A 344 -6.72 24.88 -1.23
C ALA A 344 -5.78 25.99 -0.77
N THR A 345 -4.80 25.65 0.07
CA THR A 345 -3.76 26.57 0.56
C THR A 345 -2.92 27.12 -0.60
N GLY A 346 -2.47 26.25 -1.51
CA GLY A 346 -1.75 26.67 -2.71
C GLY A 346 -2.58 27.64 -3.57
N LEU A 347 -3.84 27.31 -3.82
CA LEU A 347 -4.74 28.15 -4.62
C LEU A 347 -5.04 29.50 -3.96
N TYR A 348 -5.06 29.56 -2.62
CA TYR A 348 -5.22 30.80 -1.87
C TYR A 348 -3.96 31.67 -1.93
N ILE A 349 -2.78 31.07 -1.80
CA ILE A 349 -1.50 31.79 -1.78
C ILE A 349 -1.09 32.28 -3.17
N ALA A 350 -1.43 31.56 -4.24
CA ALA A 350 -0.93 31.88 -5.58
C ALA A 350 -1.31 33.31 -6.07
N PRO A 351 -2.57 33.79 -5.95
CA PRO A 351 -2.93 35.18 -6.25
C PRO A 351 -2.33 36.19 -5.27
N ALA A 352 -2.20 35.82 -3.99
CA ALA A 352 -1.62 36.68 -2.95
C ALA A 352 -0.14 37.01 -3.24
N VAL A 353 0.62 36.01 -3.69
CA VAL A 353 2.03 36.16 -4.07
C VAL A 353 2.20 36.93 -5.38
N SER A 354 1.31 36.73 -6.35
CA SER A 354 1.44 37.41 -7.65
C SER A 354 0.84 38.81 -7.68
N GLY A 355 -0.03 39.14 -6.73
CA GLY A 355 -0.77 40.40 -6.66
C GLY A 355 -1.76 40.58 -7.82
N ARG A 356 -2.09 39.49 -8.53
CA ARG A 356 -2.96 39.54 -9.72
C ARG A 356 -3.81 38.28 -9.82
N GLU A 357 -5.11 38.47 -9.99
CA GLU A 357 -6.05 37.41 -10.35
C GLU A 357 -5.94 37.07 -11.86
N PRO A 358 -5.58 35.84 -12.24
CA PRO A 358 -5.65 35.41 -13.64
C PRO A 358 -7.09 35.32 -14.14
N LYS A 359 -7.30 35.53 -15.45
CA LYS A 359 -8.62 35.33 -16.06
C LYS A 359 -9.09 33.89 -15.85
N TYR A 360 -10.36 33.71 -15.50
CA TYR A 360 -11.02 32.42 -15.24
C TYR A 360 -10.44 31.61 -14.06
N GLN A 361 -9.68 32.24 -13.15
CA GLN A 361 -9.14 31.54 -11.99
C GLN A 361 -10.25 31.04 -11.04
N ALA A 362 -11.19 31.90 -10.63
CA ALA A 362 -12.28 31.50 -9.75
C ALA A 362 -13.20 30.41 -10.33
N PRO A 363 -13.63 30.46 -11.61
CA PRO A 363 -14.32 29.33 -12.25
C PRO A 363 -13.51 28.02 -12.23
N GLY A 364 -12.20 28.09 -12.48
CA GLY A 364 -11.32 26.91 -12.44
C GLY A 364 -11.22 26.30 -11.03
N VAL A 365 -11.08 27.14 -10.00
CA VAL A 365 -11.15 26.72 -8.59
C VAL A 365 -12.50 26.08 -8.27
N ASN A 366 -13.60 26.66 -8.77
CA ASN A 366 -14.93 26.08 -8.56
C ASN A 366 -15.12 24.74 -9.27
N PHE A 367 -14.59 24.59 -10.48
CA PHE A 367 -14.64 23.34 -11.24
C PHE A 367 -13.84 22.24 -10.55
N LEU A 368 -12.60 22.54 -10.13
CA LEU A 368 -11.76 21.59 -9.41
C LEU A 368 -12.45 21.12 -8.11
N PHE A 369 -13.10 22.02 -7.39
CA PHE A 369 -13.84 21.67 -6.17
C PHE A 369 -14.94 20.63 -6.45
N ILE A 370 -15.73 20.85 -7.49
CA ILE A 370 -16.81 19.92 -7.86
C ILE A 370 -16.21 18.58 -8.31
N ALA A 371 -15.13 18.60 -9.08
CA ALA A 371 -14.43 17.39 -9.50
C ALA A 371 -13.95 16.57 -8.30
N LEU A 372 -13.32 17.20 -7.30
CA LEU A 372 -12.89 16.53 -6.08
C LEU A 372 -14.07 15.93 -5.30
N LEU A 373 -15.19 16.64 -5.17
CA LEU A 373 -16.39 16.09 -4.51
C LEU A 373 -16.94 14.86 -5.25
N ILE A 374 -16.99 14.90 -6.59
CA ILE A 374 -17.42 13.76 -7.40
C ILE A 374 -16.47 12.58 -7.21
N ILE A 375 -15.15 12.82 -7.18
CA ILE A 375 -14.15 11.78 -6.96
C ILE A 375 -14.35 11.12 -5.59
N VAL A 376 -14.46 11.91 -4.51
CA VAL A 376 -14.62 11.40 -3.14
C VAL A 376 -15.90 10.56 -3.00
N VAL A 377 -17.04 11.10 -3.41
CA VAL A 377 -18.33 10.40 -3.26
C VAL A 377 -18.39 9.18 -4.19
N GLY A 378 -17.88 9.33 -5.41
CA GLY A 378 -17.86 8.28 -6.41
C GLY A 378 -16.94 7.12 -6.04
N SER A 379 -15.73 7.39 -5.54
CA SER A 379 -14.79 6.35 -5.11
C SER A 379 -15.34 5.59 -3.91
N MET A 380 -15.84 6.30 -2.89
CA MET A 380 -16.45 5.67 -1.71
C MET A 380 -17.63 4.76 -2.06
N ALA A 381 -18.53 5.21 -2.94
CA ALA A 381 -19.64 4.39 -3.42
C ALA A 381 -19.15 3.18 -4.22
N GLY A 382 -18.12 3.38 -5.04
CA GLY A 382 -17.43 2.34 -5.79
C GLY A 382 -16.86 1.25 -4.88
N GLU A 383 -16.00 1.63 -3.94
CA GLU A 383 -15.37 0.76 -2.95
C GLU A 383 -16.42 -0.08 -2.21
N TRP A 384 -17.52 0.55 -1.81
CA TRP A 384 -18.61 -0.14 -1.16
C TRP A 384 -19.25 -1.21 -2.05
N MET A 385 -19.55 -0.88 -3.31
CA MET A 385 -20.09 -1.86 -4.27
C MET A 385 -19.10 -2.99 -4.57
N GLY A 386 -17.80 -2.69 -4.58
CA GLY A 386 -16.72 -3.65 -4.73
C GLY A 386 -16.71 -4.67 -3.59
N VAL A 387 -16.48 -4.19 -2.36
CA VAL A 387 -16.38 -5.03 -1.16
C VAL A 387 -17.66 -5.82 -0.90
N MET A 388 -18.82 -5.22 -1.12
CA MET A 388 -20.12 -5.92 -0.97
C MET A 388 -20.40 -6.95 -2.08
N GLN A 389 -19.43 -7.23 -2.95
CA GLN A 389 -19.50 -8.18 -4.08
C GLN A 389 -20.71 -7.89 -4.99
N LYS A 390 -20.86 -6.61 -5.40
CA LYS A 390 -21.88 -6.15 -6.37
C LYS A 390 -21.32 -5.87 -7.77
N LEU A 391 -20.00 -5.92 -7.92
CA LEU A 391 -19.28 -5.72 -9.17
C LEU A 391 -18.59 -7.02 -9.61
N GLY A 392 -18.35 -7.18 -10.92
CA GLY A 392 -17.42 -8.19 -11.45
C GLY A 392 -15.97 -7.83 -11.13
N LEU A 393 -15.03 -8.75 -11.36
CA LEU A 393 -13.62 -8.55 -11.00
C LEU A 393 -12.97 -7.39 -11.78
N ALA A 394 -13.29 -7.25 -13.06
CA ALA A 394 -12.77 -6.18 -13.90
C ALA A 394 -13.41 -4.83 -13.54
N GLU A 395 -14.73 -4.79 -13.36
CA GLU A 395 -15.45 -3.58 -12.96
C GLU A 395 -15.02 -3.11 -11.57
N ASN A 396 -14.73 -4.05 -10.66
CA ASN A 396 -14.20 -3.74 -9.34
C ASN A 396 -12.84 -3.02 -9.42
N PHE A 397 -11.92 -3.49 -10.26
CA PHE A 397 -10.63 -2.79 -10.42
C PHE A 397 -10.82 -1.35 -10.96
N TRP A 398 -11.76 -1.14 -11.87
CA TRP A 398 -11.95 0.16 -12.50
C TRP A 398 -12.76 1.14 -11.67
N PHE A 399 -13.87 0.71 -11.09
CA PHE A 399 -14.84 1.58 -10.43
C PHE A 399 -15.06 1.25 -8.97
N GLY A 400 -14.58 0.10 -8.51
CA GLY A 400 -14.73 -0.41 -7.15
C GLY A 400 -13.50 -0.19 -6.28
N HIS A 401 -12.99 -1.29 -5.73
CA HIS A 401 -11.91 -1.33 -4.75
C HIS A 401 -10.65 -2.00 -5.34
N GLN A 402 -9.50 -1.32 -5.39
CA GLN A 402 -8.24 -1.87 -5.90
C GLN A 402 -7.57 -2.87 -4.96
N GLY A 403 -7.92 -2.88 -3.67
CA GLY A 403 -7.44 -3.88 -2.72
C GLY A 403 -6.07 -3.62 -2.11
N TYR A 404 -5.47 -2.46 -2.39
CA TYR A 404 -4.21 -2.04 -1.79
C TYR A 404 -4.41 -0.80 -0.94
N GLU A 405 -3.92 -0.84 0.30
CA GLU A 405 -4.09 0.27 1.24
C GLU A 405 -3.42 1.55 0.70
N TYR A 406 -4.04 2.69 1.01
CA TYR A 406 -3.74 4.05 0.53
C TYR A 406 -4.01 4.33 -0.96
N VAL A 407 -4.34 3.32 -1.76
CA VAL A 407 -4.73 3.45 -3.18
C VAL A 407 -5.97 2.61 -3.49
N GLU A 408 -6.94 2.66 -2.58
CA GLU A 408 -8.13 1.81 -2.55
C GLU A 408 -9.11 2.14 -3.67
N LEU A 409 -9.28 3.43 -3.99
CA LEU A 409 -10.17 3.90 -5.05
C LEU A 409 -9.90 3.21 -6.39
N GLY A 410 -10.98 2.82 -7.08
CA GLY A 410 -10.90 2.22 -8.42
C GLY A 410 -10.09 3.04 -9.43
N ARG A 411 -9.53 2.36 -10.44
CA ARG A 411 -8.63 2.94 -11.46
C ARG A 411 -9.20 4.19 -12.15
N PHE A 412 -10.49 4.21 -12.44
CA PHE A 412 -11.16 5.36 -13.04
C PHE A 412 -11.10 6.58 -12.11
N TRP A 413 -11.43 6.39 -10.84
CA TRP A 413 -11.37 7.45 -9.82
C TRP A 413 -9.94 7.94 -9.61
N GLN A 414 -8.97 7.02 -9.62
CA GLN A 414 -7.55 7.34 -9.53
C GLN A 414 -7.07 8.19 -10.72
N ALA A 415 -7.42 7.81 -11.94
CA ALA A 415 -7.11 8.58 -13.14
C ALA A 415 -7.81 9.96 -13.12
N PHE A 416 -9.05 10.02 -12.63
CA PHE A 416 -9.77 11.28 -12.50
C PHE A 416 -9.12 12.19 -11.44
N LEU A 417 -8.64 11.65 -10.31
CA LEU A 417 -7.86 12.40 -9.33
C LEU A 417 -6.57 12.95 -9.94
N PHE A 418 -5.85 12.15 -10.73
CA PHE A 418 -4.66 12.60 -11.43
C PHE A 418 -4.96 13.79 -12.37
N VAL A 419 -6.05 13.71 -13.14
CA VAL A 419 -6.52 14.85 -13.96
C VAL A 419 -6.85 16.06 -13.09
N GLY A 420 -7.49 15.87 -11.93
CA GLY A 420 -7.72 16.93 -10.95
C GLY A 420 -6.44 17.61 -10.47
N LEU A 421 -5.39 16.84 -10.18
CA LEU A 421 -4.07 17.35 -9.79
C LEU A 421 -3.39 18.12 -10.93
N LEU A 422 -3.52 17.68 -12.19
CA LEU A 422 -3.02 18.42 -13.35
C LEU A 422 -3.75 19.75 -13.54
N ILE A 423 -5.08 19.77 -13.36
CA ILE A 423 -5.86 21.01 -13.38
C ILE A 423 -5.41 21.95 -12.27
N TRP A 424 -5.23 21.42 -11.05
CA TRP A 424 -4.70 22.19 -9.94
C TRP A 424 -3.32 22.78 -10.26
N LEU A 425 -2.40 22.00 -10.82
CA LEU A 425 -1.07 22.47 -11.23
C LEU A 425 -1.17 23.61 -12.25
N VAL A 426 -2.06 23.49 -13.23
CA VAL A 426 -2.30 24.57 -14.21
C VAL A 426 -2.79 25.84 -13.52
N LEU A 427 -3.70 25.73 -12.55
CA LEU A 427 -4.20 26.88 -11.78
C LEU A 427 -3.08 27.52 -10.93
N MET A 428 -2.23 26.71 -10.31
CA MET A 428 -1.07 27.17 -9.53
C MET A 428 -0.06 27.92 -10.40
N VAL A 429 0.37 27.30 -11.51
CA VAL A 429 1.35 27.90 -12.43
C VAL A 429 0.78 29.19 -13.03
N ARG A 430 -0.50 29.23 -13.41
CA ARG A 430 -1.17 30.45 -13.89
C ARG A 430 -1.22 31.55 -12.83
N GLY A 431 -1.52 31.20 -11.57
CA GLY A 431 -1.55 32.12 -10.45
C GLY A 431 -0.18 32.72 -10.14
N LEU A 432 0.88 31.91 -10.25
CA LEU A 432 2.25 32.31 -9.93
C LEU A 432 3.02 32.92 -11.11
N ALA A 433 2.59 32.68 -12.35
CA ALA A 433 3.28 33.14 -13.56
C ALA A 433 3.63 34.64 -13.58
N PRO A 434 2.75 35.58 -13.14
CA PRO A 434 3.11 36.99 -13.07
C PRO A 434 4.27 37.28 -12.11
N ALA A 435 4.37 36.56 -10.99
CA ALA A 435 5.46 36.69 -10.03
C ALA A 435 6.76 36.09 -10.58
N LEU A 436 6.70 34.91 -11.21
CA LEU A 436 7.87 34.23 -11.79
C LEU A 436 8.54 35.01 -12.92
N ARG A 437 7.79 35.86 -13.62
CA ARG A 437 8.31 36.76 -14.67
C ARG A 437 9.10 37.94 -14.10
N LYS A 438 8.90 38.30 -12.83
CA LYS A 438 9.70 39.33 -12.16
C LYS A 438 11.11 38.76 -11.90
N LYS A 439 12.15 39.49 -12.32
CA LYS A 439 13.55 39.09 -12.11
C LYS A 439 14.07 39.65 -10.78
N ASP A 440 13.42 39.30 -9.67
CA ASP A 440 13.82 39.73 -8.33
C ASP A 440 14.50 38.60 -7.52
N GLU A 441 14.93 38.90 -6.29
CA GLU A 441 15.60 37.94 -5.41
C GLU A 441 14.67 36.78 -4.98
N ASN A 442 13.35 37.01 -4.95
CA ASN A 442 12.34 36.03 -4.56
C ASN A 442 12.12 34.94 -5.63
N ARG A 443 12.53 35.21 -6.89
CA ARG A 443 12.37 34.29 -8.01
C ARG A 443 12.91 32.89 -7.74
N GLN A 444 14.02 32.76 -7.01
CA GLN A 444 14.61 31.44 -6.73
C GLN A 444 13.73 30.59 -5.81
N LEU A 445 13.20 31.18 -4.73
CA LEU A 445 12.28 30.50 -3.82
C LEU A 445 10.96 30.14 -4.53
N LEU A 446 10.43 31.06 -5.33
CA LEU A 446 9.23 30.81 -6.14
C LEU A 446 9.46 29.69 -7.17
N THR A 447 10.65 29.61 -7.77
CA THR A 447 11.00 28.53 -8.70
C THR A 447 11.01 27.18 -7.98
N LEU A 448 11.59 27.11 -6.78
CA LEU A 448 11.56 25.89 -5.96
C LEU A 448 10.13 25.49 -5.58
N PHE A 449 9.29 26.46 -5.22
CA PHE A 449 7.87 26.21 -4.93
C PHE A 449 7.11 25.65 -6.14
N VAL A 450 7.38 26.16 -7.35
CA VAL A 450 6.78 25.63 -8.58
C VAL A 450 7.29 24.21 -8.88
N ILE A 451 8.58 23.93 -8.68
CA ILE A 451 9.13 22.57 -8.83
C ILE A 451 8.43 21.61 -7.86
N SER A 452 8.21 22.01 -6.61
CA SER A 452 7.46 21.24 -5.63
C SER A 452 6.01 21.02 -6.05
N ALA A 453 5.31 22.05 -6.56
CA ALA A 453 3.95 21.89 -7.09
C ALA A 453 3.89 20.93 -8.29
N ILE A 454 4.89 20.98 -9.19
CA ILE A 454 5.00 20.02 -10.31
C ILE A 454 5.22 18.61 -9.77
N ALA A 455 6.11 18.43 -8.79
CA ALA A 455 6.37 17.14 -8.16
C ALA A 455 5.09 16.55 -7.54
N ILE A 456 4.31 17.35 -6.80
CA ILE A 456 3.02 16.93 -6.24
C ILE A 456 2.07 16.43 -7.33
N ALA A 457 1.92 17.15 -8.45
CA ALA A 457 1.01 16.66 -9.48
C ALA A 457 1.57 15.43 -10.23
N ALA A 458 2.86 15.44 -10.57
CA ALA A 458 3.47 14.44 -11.44
C ALA A 458 3.71 13.10 -10.76
N PHE A 459 4.15 13.06 -9.49
CA PHE A 459 4.48 11.81 -8.81
C PHE A 459 3.25 10.94 -8.53
N TYR A 460 2.06 11.52 -8.40
CA TYR A 460 0.82 10.74 -8.34
C TYR A 460 0.61 9.88 -9.61
N GLY A 461 1.17 10.29 -10.75
CA GLY A 461 1.15 9.50 -12.00
C GLY A 461 1.87 8.15 -11.89
N ALA A 462 2.80 7.97 -10.95
CA ALA A 462 3.39 6.67 -10.64
C ALA A 462 2.32 5.66 -10.17
N GLY A 463 1.23 6.16 -9.59
CA GLY A 463 0.02 5.41 -9.24
C GLY A 463 -0.64 4.69 -10.41
N LEU A 464 -0.33 5.10 -11.65
CA LEU A 464 -0.91 4.58 -12.88
C LEU A 464 -0.09 3.45 -13.53
N MET A 465 1.02 3.06 -12.90
CA MET A 465 2.01 2.14 -13.51
C MET A 465 1.73 0.65 -13.28
N TRP A 466 0.66 0.30 -12.55
CA TRP A 466 0.18 -1.08 -12.42
C TRP A 466 -1.24 -1.23 -12.97
N GLY A 467 -1.55 -2.44 -13.43
CA GLY A 467 -2.87 -2.86 -13.90
C GLY A 467 -3.53 -3.87 -12.98
N GLN A 468 -4.66 -4.40 -13.44
CA GLN A 468 -5.52 -5.30 -12.67
C GLN A 468 -4.81 -6.57 -12.16
N GLN A 469 -3.96 -7.17 -13.00
CA GLN A 469 -3.27 -8.45 -12.74
C GLN A 469 -1.75 -8.29 -12.68
N THR A 470 -1.28 -7.09 -12.36
CA THR A 470 0.15 -6.84 -12.15
C THR A 470 0.66 -7.68 -10.99
N HIS A 471 1.86 -8.24 -11.16
CA HIS A 471 2.55 -8.99 -10.14
C HIS A 471 2.62 -8.22 -8.81
N LEU A 472 2.33 -8.89 -7.70
CA LEU A 472 2.20 -8.24 -6.38
C LEU A 472 3.43 -7.39 -6.02
N SER A 473 4.66 -7.90 -6.17
CA SER A 473 5.87 -7.11 -5.85
C SER A 473 6.05 -5.86 -6.72
N ILE A 474 5.53 -5.88 -7.95
CA ILE A 474 5.59 -4.73 -8.87
C ILE A 474 4.52 -3.71 -8.49
N ALA A 475 3.32 -4.17 -8.14
CA ALA A 475 2.26 -3.31 -7.62
C ALA A 475 2.71 -2.62 -6.32
N GLU A 476 3.33 -3.37 -5.39
CA GLU A 476 3.91 -2.84 -4.15
C GLU A 476 5.00 -1.81 -4.42
N TYR A 477 5.93 -2.07 -5.35
CA TYR A 477 6.95 -1.09 -5.71
C TYR A 477 6.33 0.24 -6.14
N TRP A 478 5.39 0.24 -7.07
CA TRP A 478 4.76 1.47 -7.56
C TRP A 478 3.78 2.10 -6.56
N ARG A 479 3.15 1.31 -5.69
CA ARG A 479 2.31 1.81 -4.61
C ARG A 479 3.10 2.71 -3.68
N TRP A 480 4.29 2.27 -3.26
CA TRP A 480 5.16 3.05 -2.37
C TRP A 480 5.75 4.31 -3.02
N TRP A 481 5.77 4.43 -4.37
CA TRP A 481 6.05 5.71 -5.02
C TRP A 481 4.98 6.76 -4.74
N VAL A 482 3.71 6.35 -4.58
CA VAL A 482 2.64 7.29 -4.26
C VAL A 482 2.50 7.48 -2.76
N VAL A 483 2.77 6.46 -1.96
CA VAL A 483 2.65 6.60 -0.50
C VAL A 483 3.88 7.28 0.09
N HIS A 484 5.07 6.70 -0.05
CA HIS A 484 6.28 7.20 0.60
C HIS A 484 6.94 8.38 -0.12
N LEU A 485 6.92 8.43 -1.46
CA LEU A 485 7.61 9.49 -2.19
C LEU A 485 6.71 10.70 -2.52
N TRP A 486 5.39 10.53 -2.48
CA TRP A 486 4.44 11.59 -2.81
C TRP A 486 3.65 12.13 -1.60
N VAL A 487 3.24 11.29 -0.63
CA VAL A 487 2.57 11.79 0.58
C VAL A 487 3.56 12.33 1.61
N GLU A 488 4.63 11.59 1.91
CA GLU A 488 5.71 12.05 2.80
C GLU A 488 6.62 13.08 2.10
#